data_AF-A0A1R4J5J3-F1
#
_entry.id   AF-A0A1R4J5J3-F1
#
_cell.length_a   1.000
_cell.length_b   1.000
_cell.length_c   1.000
_cell.angle_alpha   90.00
_cell.angle_beta   90.00
_cell.angle_gamma   90.00
#
_symmetry.space_group_name_H-M   'P 1'
#
loop_
_entity.id
_entity.type
_entity.pdbx_description
1 polymer ?
#
loop_
_entity_poly.entity_id
_entity_poly.type
_entity_poly.pdbx_seq_one_letter_code
_entity_poly.pdbx_strand_id
1 'polypeptide(L)'
;MVASGKITKLSKGKYYKPENTPFGNLQPNQAQVVKDLLEENGKITGYLTGYSIYSQLGLTTQVSNTIQIGKNQVRPNFKRERYTIAFVKQKNTITKENIPFLQILDAIRYIKKIPDANIEASCKRFLAIVKDFTDKEINTLVRLALKYPPATKALLGALLEQLQQDKTIEPLFKSLNPITKYKLTGAAKVLSATEKWNII
;
A
#
# COMPACT_ATOMS: atom_id res chain seq x y z
N MET A 1 -1.47 -44.03 14.52
CA MET A 1 -2.31 -43.15 15.37
C MET A 1 -1.69 -41.77 15.40
N VAL A 2 -2.26 -40.80 14.67
CA VAL A 2 -1.92 -39.37 14.78
C VAL A 2 -3.02 -38.75 15.65
N ALA A 3 -2.72 -38.61 16.93
CA ALA A 3 -3.63 -38.12 17.94
C ALA A 3 -3.86 -36.60 17.76
N SER A 4 -5.13 -36.21 17.80
CA SER A 4 -5.65 -34.87 18.13
C SER A 4 -5.11 -33.65 17.37
N GLY A 5 -5.89 -33.23 16.37
CA GLY A 5 -6.35 -31.84 16.34
C GLY A 5 -5.59 -30.84 15.45
N LYS A 6 -6.13 -30.65 14.24
CA LYS A 6 -6.10 -29.39 13.45
C LYS A 6 -4.76 -28.99 12.85
N ILE A 7 -4.28 -29.76 11.88
CA ILE A 7 -3.24 -29.28 10.97
C ILE A 7 -3.69 -29.56 9.53
N THR A 8 -3.91 -28.50 8.75
CA THR A 8 -4.27 -28.59 7.32
C THR A 8 -3.03 -28.28 6.46
N LYS A 9 -2.84 -29.08 5.42
CA LYS A 9 -1.68 -29.01 4.52
C LYS A 9 -1.79 -27.78 3.61
N LEU A 10 -0.78 -26.91 3.62
CA LEU A 10 -0.73 -25.66 2.85
C LEU A 10 0.06 -25.82 1.53
N SER A 11 1.06 -26.72 1.48
CA SER A 11 1.81 -27.15 0.27
C SER A 11 2.74 -28.32 0.62
N LYS A 12 3.44 -28.95 -0.36
CA LYS A 12 4.47 -29.98 -0.10
C LYS A 12 5.47 -29.46 0.95
N GLY A 13 5.44 -30.02 2.16
CA GLY A 13 6.32 -29.68 3.27
C GLY A 13 5.89 -28.53 4.19
N LYS A 14 4.71 -27.90 4.01
CA LYS A 14 4.25 -26.79 4.87
C LYS A 14 2.83 -27.02 5.39
N TYR A 15 2.66 -26.80 6.69
CA TYR A 15 1.45 -27.10 7.46
C TYR A 15 0.98 -25.86 8.23
N TYR A 16 -0.34 -25.66 8.36
CA TYR A 16 -0.93 -24.55 9.14
C TYR A 16 -2.00 -25.04 10.12
N LYS A 17 -2.16 -24.34 11.25
CA LYS A 17 -3.16 -24.61 12.30
C LYS A 17 -4.38 -23.69 12.12
N PRO A 18 -5.53 -24.17 11.61
CA PRO A 18 -6.71 -23.35 11.42
C PRO A 18 -7.34 -22.94 12.77
N GLU A 19 -7.52 -21.63 12.98
CA GLU A 19 -8.42 -21.12 14.02
C GLU A 19 -9.86 -21.31 13.53
N ASN A 20 -10.75 -21.79 14.40
CA ASN A 20 -12.16 -22.01 14.06
C ASN A 20 -12.97 -20.83 14.59
N THR A 21 -13.68 -20.13 13.71
CA THR A 21 -14.76 -19.21 14.07
C THR A 21 -16.11 -19.85 13.73
N PRO A 22 -17.23 -19.42 14.34
CA PRO A 22 -18.56 -19.99 14.09
C PRO A 22 -19.07 -19.89 12.63
N PHE A 23 -18.30 -19.26 11.74
CA PHE A 23 -18.57 -19.15 10.30
C PHE A 23 -17.77 -20.15 9.44
N GLY A 24 -17.08 -21.12 10.06
CA GLY A 24 -16.28 -22.16 9.38
C GLY A 24 -14.77 -22.03 9.60
N ASN A 25 -13.98 -22.89 8.94
CA ASN A 25 -12.51 -22.85 9.04
C ASN A 25 -12.00 -21.47 8.59
N LEU A 26 -11.36 -20.72 9.50
CA LEU A 26 -10.69 -19.48 9.16
C LEU A 26 -9.55 -19.82 8.19
N GLN A 27 -9.74 -19.44 6.94
CA GLN A 27 -8.77 -19.71 5.88
C GLN A 27 -7.45 -19.04 6.23
N PRO A 28 -6.29 -19.60 5.80
CA PRO A 28 -5.00 -19.01 6.12
C PRO A 28 -5.00 -17.54 5.67
N ASN A 29 -4.63 -16.65 6.60
CA ASN A 29 -4.55 -15.23 6.34
C ASN A 29 -3.68 -15.02 5.08
N GLN A 30 -4.01 -14.09 4.17
CA GLN A 30 -3.24 -13.87 2.94
C GLN A 30 -1.74 -13.72 3.23
N ALA A 31 -1.40 -13.09 4.36
CA ALA A 31 -0.05 -12.98 4.89
C ALA A 31 0.66 -14.31 5.15
N GLN A 32 -0.06 -15.36 5.56
CA GLN A 32 0.50 -16.69 5.80
C GLN A 32 0.80 -17.44 4.50
N VAL A 33 -0.05 -17.30 3.48
CA VAL A 33 0.15 -17.90 2.15
C VAL A 33 1.44 -17.38 1.49
N VAL A 34 1.78 -16.12 1.75
CA VAL A 34 2.98 -15.48 1.20
C VAL A 34 4.08 -15.22 2.23
N LYS A 35 4.00 -15.79 3.45
CA LYS A 35 4.98 -15.52 4.52
C LYS A 35 6.43 -15.76 4.08
N ASP A 36 6.63 -16.85 3.35
CA ASP A 36 7.90 -17.24 2.73
C ASP A 36 8.45 -16.22 1.72
N LEU A 37 7.60 -15.36 1.17
CA LEU A 37 7.97 -14.30 0.24
C LEU A 37 8.20 -12.95 0.94
N LEU A 38 7.63 -12.77 2.14
CA LEU A 38 7.77 -11.58 2.97
C LEU A 38 9.07 -11.63 3.79
N GLU A 39 9.45 -12.81 4.27
CA GLU A 39 10.60 -13.04 5.13
C GLU A 39 11.56 -14.05 4.49
N GLU A 40 12.83 -13.66 4.33
CA GLU A 40 13.88 -14.53 3.81
C GLU A 40 15.02 -14.53 4.84
N ASN A 41 15.37 -15.70 5.39
CA ASN A 41 16.41 -15.85 6.42
C ASN A 41 16.25 -14.92 7.64
N GLY A 42 15.01 -14.75 8.13
CA GLY A 42 14.70 -13.89 9.28
C GLY A 42 14.76 -12.38 9.00
N LYS A 43 15.05 -11.97 7.75
CA LYS A 43 14.99 -10.57 7.30
C LYS A 43 13.71 -10.34 6.52
N ILE A 44 13.05 -9.22 6.79
CA ILE A 44 11.89 -8.81 5.98
C ILE A 44 12.40 -8.31 4.65
N THR A 45 12.05 -9.04 3.60
CA THR A 45 12.42 -8.72 2.22
C THR A 45 11.24 -8.23 1.40
N GLY A 46 10.01 -8.37 1.90
CA GLY A 46 8.81 -7.88 1.24
C GLY A 46 7.66 -7.59 2.19
N TYR A 47 6.66 -6.87 1.70
CA TYR A 47 5.45 -6.52 2.43
C TYR A 47 4.22 -6.65 1.53
N LEU A 48 3.06 -6.89 2.14
CA LEU A 48 1.78 -6.87 1.42
C LEU A 48 1.46 -5.44 1.00
N THR A 49 1.08 -5.24 -0.26
CA THR A 49 0.70 -3.93 -0.81
C THR A 49 -0.50 -4.11 -1.75
N GLY A 50 -0.95 -3.01 -2.36
CA GLY A 50 -1.95 -3.05 -3.42
C GLY A 50 -3.33 -3.52 -2.98
N TYR A 51 -3.99 -4.38 -3.77
CA TYR A 51 -5.38 -4.79 -3.54
C TYR A 51 -5.65 -5.39 -2.16
N SER A 52 -4.69 -6.12 -1.58
CA SER A 52 -4.83 -6.68 -0.21
C SER A 52 -4.89 -5.59 0.85
N ILE A 53 -4.27 -4.44 0.60
CA ILE A 53 -4.15 -3.33 1.55
C ILE A 53 -5.23 -2.26 1.32
N TYR A 54 -5.70 -2.08 0.08
CA TYR A 54 -6.70 -1.05 -0.22
C TYR A 54 -7.98 -1.22 0.62
N SER A 55 -8.43 -2.45 0.84
CA SER A 55 -9.58 -2.72 1.70
C SER A 55 -9.29 -2.46 3.17
N GLN A 56 -8.09 -2.78 3.65
CA GLN A 56 -7.66 -2.48 5.01
C GLN A 56 -7.53 -0.97 5.27
N LEU A 57 -7.11 -0.20 4.26
CA LEU A 57 -7.06 1.27 4.31
C LEU A 57 -8.45 1.91 4.16
N GLY A 58 -9.50 1.14 3.87
CA GLY A 58 -10.86 1.66 3.63
C GLY A 58 -10.99 2.43 2.32
N LEU A 59 -10.16 2.12 1.32
CA LEU A 59 -10.21 2.72 -0.02
C LEU A 59 -11.19 2.00 -0.94
N THR A 60 -11.46 0.72 -0.68
CA THR A 60 -12.43 -0.10 -1.40
C THR A 60 -13.00 -1.17 -0.47
N THR A 61 -14.20 -1.66 -0.72
CA THR A 61 -14.76 -2.84 -0.04
C THR A 61 -14.45 -4.13 -0.79
N GLN A 62 -13.94 -4.04 -2.03
CA GLN A 62 -13.69 -5.19 -2.87
C GLN A 62 -12.46 -5.98 -2.40
N VAL A 63 -12.67 -7.23 -2.04
CA VAL A 63 -11.59 -8.17 -1.72
C VAL A 63 -11.15 -8.88 -3.00
N SER A 64 -9.92 -8.59 -3.45
CA SER A 64 -9.36 -9.24 -4.64
C SER A 64 -8.70 -10.58 -4.30
N ASN A 65 -8.77 -11.54 -5.23
CA ASN A 65 -7.99 -12.78 -5.19
C ASN A 65 -6.54 -12.61 -5.67
N THR A 66 -6.09 -11.36 -5.83
CA THR A 66 -4.72 -11.02 -6.24
C THR A 66 -3.97 -10.46 -5.05
N ILE A 67 -2.90 -11.13 -4.63
CA ILE A 67 -2.00 -10.66 -3.57
C ILE A 67 -0.85 -9.92 -4.22
N GLN A 68 -0.66 -8.65 -3.87
CA GLN A 68 0.47 -7.85 -4.34
C GLN A 68 1.53 -7.73 -3.24
N ILE A 69 2.79 -7.97 -3.62
CA ILE A 69 3.93 -7.92 -2.71
C ILE A 69 4.91 -6.85 -3.17
N GLY A 70 5.18 -5.88 -2.29
CA GLY A 70 6.25 -4.90 -2.48
C GLY A 70 7.60 -5.52 -2.14
N LYS A 71 8.52 -5.59 -3.12
CA LYS A 71 9.87 -6.13 -2.93
C LYS A 71 10.88 -5.34 -3.79
N ASN A 72 12.14 -5.29 -3.35
CA ASN A 72 13.21 -4.62 -4.09
C ASN A 72 13.51 -5.33 -5.42
N GLN A 73 13.49 -6.66 -5.40
CA GLN A 73 13.64 -7.51 -6.59
C GLN A 73 12.28 -8.09 -6.96
N VAL A 74 11.81 -7.73 -8.15
CA VAL A 74 10.55 -8.25 -8.68
C VAL A 74 10.78 -9.52 -9.46
N ARG A 75 9.83 -10.46 -9.34
CA ARG A 75 9.76 -11.69 -10.12
C ARG A 75 8.52 -11.65 -11.01
N PRO A 76 8.41 -12.49 -12.06
CA PRO A 76 7.18 -12.64 -12.81
C PRO A 76 6.02 -13.03 -11.90
N ASN A 77 4.81 -12.62 -12.29
CA ASN A 77 3.60 -13.02 -11.58
C ASN A 77 3.40 -14.54 -11.68
N PHE A 78 2.85 -15.13 -10.63
CA PHE A 78 2.53 -16.55 -10.63
C PHE A 78 1.30 -16.81 -9.78
N LYS A 79 0.63 -17.94 -10.02
CA LYS A 79 -0.50 -18.37 -9.22
C LYS A 79 -0.03 -19.28 -8.09
N ARG A 80 -0.52 -19.03 -6.88
CA ARG A 80 -0.31 -19.89 -5.72
C ARG A 80 -1.68 -20.24 -5.14
N GLU A 81 -2.03 -21.52 -5.22
CA GLU A 81 -3.37 -22.02 -4.87
C GLU A 81 -4.46 -21.28 -5.66
N ARG A 82 -5.34 -20.54 -4.97
CA ARG A 82 -6.38 -19.70 -5.58
C ARG A 82 -5.97 -18.24 -5.79
N TYR A 83 -4.80 -17.84 -5.31
CA TYR A 83 -4.35 -16.46 -5.34
C TYR A 83 -3.39 -16.21 -6.50
N THR A 84 -3.53 -15.04 -7.14
CA THR A 84 -2.53 -14.56 -8.10
C THR A 84 -1.54 -13.68 -7.36
N ILE A 85 -0.26 -14.06 -7.34
CA ILE A 85 0.81 -13.29 -6.73
C ILE A 85 1.39 -12.34 -7.77
N ALA A 86 1.34 -11.05 -7.48
CA ALA A 86 1.94 -10.00 -8.29
C ALA A 86 2.95 -9.20 -7.47
N PHE A 87 3.96 -8.66 -8.13
CA PHE A 87 5.05 -7.95 -7.47
C PHE A 87 5.04 -6.46 -7.83
N VAL A 88 5.25 -5.62 -6.82
CA VAL A 88 5.45 -4.18 -6.98
C VAL A 88 6.91 -3.88 -6.66
N LYS A 89 7.60 -3.25 -7.61
CA LYS A 89 9.00 -2.85 -7.40
C LYS A 89 9.05 -1.71 -6.40
N GLN A 90 9.64 -1.99 -5.24
CA GLN A 90 9.98 -0.99 -4.23
C GLN A 90 11.44 -0.56 -4.40
N LYS A 91 11.72 0.74 -4.35
CA LYS A 91 13.09 1.29 -4.39
C LYS A 91 13.60 1.68 -3.00
N ASN A 92 12.69 1.74 -2.02
CA ASN A 92 12.97 2.10 -0.64
C ASN A 92 13.43 0.87 0.16
N THR A 93 14.21 1.11 1.20
CA THR A 93 14.55 0.06 2.16
C THR A 93 13.30 -0.34 2.92
N ILE A 94 12.99 -1.64 2.91
CA ILE A 94 11.80 -2.19 3.56
C ILE A 94 12.19 -2.54 5.00
N THR A 95 11.57 -1.87 5.97
CA THR A 95 11.69 -2.15 7.40
C THR A 95 10.30 -2.23 8.02
N LYS A 96 10.13 -2.95 9.15
CA LYS A 96 8.81 -3.09 9.81
C LYS A 96 8.11 -1.75 10.03
N GLU A 97 8.88 -0.76 10.44
CA GLU A 97 8.41 0.59 10.73
C GLU A 97 8.02 1.37 9.46
N ASN A 98 8.70 1.13 8.33
CA ASN A 98 8.44 1.84 7.09
C ASN A 98 7.29 1.24 6.26
N ILE A 99 6.97 -0.05 6.46
CA ILE A 99 5.90 -0.76 5.73
C ILE A 99 4.59 0.01 5.67
N PRO A 100 4.01 0.52 6.77
CA PRO A 100 2.74 1.25 6.71
C PRO A 100 2.84 2.51 5.82
N PHE A 101 3.95 3.24 5.87
CA PHE A 101 4.16 4.40 5.00
C PHE A 101 4.31 3.99 3.53
N LEU A 102 5.04 2.92 3.24
CA LEU A 102 5.20 2.40 1.87
C LEU A 102 3.86 1.92 1.30
N GLN A 103 3.00 1.30 2.12
CA GLN A 103 1.66 0.88 1.75
C GLN A 103 0.78 2.07 1.34
N ILE A 104 0.81 3.16 2.11
CA ILE A 104 0.08 4.39 1.78
C ILE A 104 0.62 5.00 0.49
N LEU A 105 1.94 5.10 0.33
CA LEU A 105 2.56 5.63 -0.89
C LEU A 105 2.23 4.80 -2.14
N ASP A 106 2.19 3.47 -2.02
CA ASP A 106 1.73 2.59 -3.08
C ASP A 106 0.26 2.82 -3.42
N ALA A 107 -0.60 2.99 -2.42
CA ALA A 107 -2.01 3.29 -2.63
C ALA A 107 -2.21 4.65 -3.33
N ILE A 108 -1.46 5.69 -2.95
CA ILE A 108 -1.45 6.99 -3.63
C ILE A 108 -0.95 6.84 -5.08
N ARG A 109 0.13 6.08 -5.30
CA ARG A 109 0.68 5.83 -6.64
C ARG A 109 -0.33 5.14 -7.56
N TYR A 110 -1.10 4.20 -7.02
CA TYR A 110 -2.07 3.41 -7.78
C TYR A 110 -3.51 3.84 -7.55
N ILE A 111 -3.75 5.07 -7.09
CA ILE A 111 -5.09 5.59 -6.78
C ILE A 111 -6.10 5.41 -7.94
N LYS A 112 -5.63 5.52 -9.18
CA LYS A 112 -6.45 5.30 -10.40
C LYS A 112 -6.79 3.85 -10.70
N LYS A 113 -6.07 2.91 -10.09
CA LYS A 113 -6.23 1.46 -10.30
C LYS A 113 -6.95 0.80 -9.13
N ILE A 114 -7.37 1.57 -8.13
CA ILE A 114 -8.15 1.03 -7.01
C ILE A 114 -9.54 0.70 -7.56
N PRO A 115 -10.00 -0.54 -7.43
CA PRO A 115 -11.26 -0.96 -8.00
C PRO A 115 -12.42 -0.42 -7.14
N ASP A 116 -13.49 -0.01 -7.81
CA ASP A 116 -14.69 0.55 -7.18
C ASP A 116 -14.45 1.80 -6.31
N ALA A 117 -13.32 2.49 -6.51
CA ALA A 117 -12.95 3.65 -5.72
C ALA A 117 -12.97 4.94 -6.54
N ASN A 118 -13.63 5.96 -6.00
CA ASN A 118 -13.55 7.32 -6.52
C ASN A 118 -12.29 8.01 -6.00
N ILE A 119 -11.63 8.77 -6.87
CA ILE A 119 -10.43 9.57 -6.50
C ILE A 119 -10.79 10.56 -5.39
N GLU A 120 -11.98 11.16 -5.44
CA GLU A 120 -12.51 12.06 -4.40
C GLU A 120 -12.58 11.38 -3.02
N ALA A 121 -13.25 10.23 -2.95
CA ALA A 121 -13.40 9.47 -1.70
C ALA A 121 -12.04 8.98 -1.18
N SER A 122 -11.18 8.52 -2.10
CA SER A 122 -9.83 8.08 -1.78
C SER A 122 -8.98 9.22 -1.19
N CYS A 123 -9.05 10.43 -1.77
CA CYS A 123 -8.37 11.60 -1.22
C CYS A 123 -8.87 11.96 0.18
N LYS A 124 -10.18 11.96 0.41
CA LYS A 124 -10.76 12.17 1.76
C LYS A 124 -10.26 11.12 2.76
N ARG A 125 -10.17 9.86 2.34
CA ARG A 125 -9.66 8.77 3.18
C ARG A 125 -8.18 8.95 3.49
N PHE A 126 -7.36 9.31 2.50
CA PHE A 126 -5.94 9.61 2.72
C PHE A 126 -5.75 10.78 3.70
N LEU A 127 -6.55 11.85 3.59
CA LEU A 127 -6.50 12.95 4.54
C LEU A 127 -6.80 12.48 5.97
N ALA A 128 -7.82 11.64 6.15
CA ALA A 128 -8.16 11.10 7.47
C ALA A 128 -7.03 10.25 8.06
N ILE A 129 -6.34 9.46 7.23
CA ILE A 129 -5.20 8.63 7.66
C ILE A 129 -4.01 9.52 8.01
N VAL A 130 -3.64 10.46 7.13
CA VAL A 130 -2.44 11.31 7.31
C VAL A 130 -2.64 12.32 8.43
N LYS A 131 -3.89 12.70 8.75
CA LYS A 131 -4.19 13.60 9.88
C LYS A 131 -3.81 13.02 11.24
N ASP A 132 -3.74 11.69 11.36
CA ASP A 132 -3.37 11.01 12.61
C ASP A 132 -1.84 10.91 12.79
N PHE A 133 -1.05 11.28 11.78
CA PHE A 133 0.40 11.14 11.82
C PHE A 133 1.08 12.29 12.55
N THR A 134 2.14 11.96 13.30
CA THR A 134 3.02 12.94 13.90
C THR A 134 3.95 13.60 12.87
N ASP A 135 4.51 14.77 13.19
CA ASP A 135 5.46 15.47 12.31
C ASP A 135 6.63 14.58 11.88
N LYS A 136 7.12 13.70 12.77
CA LYS A 136 8.22 12.76 12.47
C LYS A 136 7.81 11.72 11.43
N GLU A 137 6.59 11.21 11.54
CA GLU A 137 6.04 10.23 10.59
C GLU A 137 5.79 10.87 9.23
N ILE A 138 5.27 12.10 9.21
CA ILE A 138 5.10 12.89 7.98
C ILE A 138 6.45 13.12 7.29
N ASN A 139 7.48 13.52 8.05
CA ASN A 139 8.84 13.66 7.51
C ASN A 139 9.38 12.35 6.92
N THR A 140 9.11 11.23 7.60
CA THR A 140 9.49 9.90 7.11
C THR A 140 8.75 9.55 5.82
N LEU A 141 7.44 9.79 5.76
CA LEU A 141 6.60 9.59 4.60
C LEU A 141 7.09 10.39 3.39
N VAL A 142 7.41 11.67 3.60
CA VAL A 142 7.96 12.55 2.56
C VAL A 142 9.31 12.06 2.06
N ARG A 143 10.23 11.69 2.96
CA ARG A 143 11.54 11.13 2.60
C ARG A 143 11.40 9.87 1.75
N LEU A 144 10.44 9.00 2.10
CA LEU A 144 10.18 7.78 1.35
C LEU A 144 9.58 8.09 -0.04
N ALA A 145 8.67 9.07 -0.12
CA ALA A 145 8.00 9.49 -1.35
C ALA A 145 8.96 10.08 -2.40
N LEU A 146 10.14 10.59 -2.02
CA LEU A 146 11.12 11.12 -2.98
C LEU A 146 11.57 10.08 -4.03
N LYS A 147 11.54 8.79 -3.67
CA LYS A 147 11.89 7.69 -4.61
C LYS A 147 10.72 7.24 -5.49
N TYR A 148 9.52 7.80 -5.28
CA TYR A 148 8.31 7.49 -6.03
C TYR A 148 8.15 8.36 -7.29
N PRO A 149 7.28 7.96 -8.22
CA PRO A 149 6.96 8.75 -9.41
C PRO A 149 6.45 10.16 -9.03
N PRO A 150 6.65 11.15 -9.91
CA PRO A 150 6.33 12.53 -9.57
C PRO A 150 4.82 12.77 -9.40
N ALA A 151 3.94 12.02 -10.06
CA ALA A 151 2.50 12.06 -9.79
C ALA A 151 2.15 11.72 -8.32
N THR A 152 2.83 10.74 -7.73
CA THR A 152 2.64 10.35 -6.32
C THR A 152 3.12 11.46 -5.39
N LYS A 153 4.28 12.05 -5.69
CA LYS A 153 4.84 13.17 -4.92
C LYS A 153 3.92 14.39 -4.96
N ALA A 154 3.35 14.70 -6.12
CA ALA A 154 2.41 15.80 -6.29
C ALA A 154 1.12 15.61 -5.49
N LEU A 155 0.52 14.42 -5.57
CA LEU A 155 -0.70 14.11 -4.83
C LEU A 155 -0.45 14.10 -3.31
N LEU A 156 0.66 13.54 -2.85
CA LEU A 156 1.05 13.59 -1.44
C LEU A 156 1.28 15.02 -0.97
N GLY A 157 1.96 15.84 -1.77
CA GLY A 157 2.19 17.25 -1.47
C GLY A 157 0.88 18.03 -1.31
N ALA A 158 -0.07 17.83 -2.23
CA ALA A 158 -1.39 18.46 -2.15
C ALA A 158 -2.18 18.01 -0.91
N LEU A 159 -2.09 16.73 -0.52
CA LEU A 159 -2.72 16.21 0.70
C LEU A 159 -2.13 16.84 1.97
N LEU A 160 -0.80 16.97 2.04
CA LEU A 160 -0.10 17.55 3.18
C LEU A 160 -0.33 19.06 3.30
N GLU A 161 -0.37 19.77 2.17
CA GLU A 161 -0.68 21.20 2.14
C GLU A 161 -2.11 21.48 2.65
N GLN A 162 -3.07 20.62 2.29
CA GLN A 162 -4.42 20.73 2.83
C GLN A 162 -4.50 20.51 4.36
N LEU A 163 -3.56 19.77 4.93
CA LEU A 163 -3.43 19.58 6.37
C LEU A 163 -2.58 20.67 7.05
N GLN A 164 -2.22 21.74 6.33
CA GLN A 164 -1.37 22.84 6.80
C GLN A 164 0.04 22.38 7.25
N GLN A 165 0.54 21.30 6.66
CA GLN A 165 1.87 20.73 6.95
C GLN A 165 2.92 21.32 6.00
N ASP A 166 2.90 22.65 5.84
CA ASP A 166 3.65 23.40 4.81
C ASP A 166 5.19 23.28 4.94
N LYS A 167 5.70 22.98 6.14
CA LYS A 167 7.15 22.85 6.35
C LYS A 167 7.75 21.58 5.72
N THR A 168 6.95 20.56 5.45
CA THR A 168 7.44 19.27 4.96
C THR A 168 7.24 19.07 3.46
N ILE A 169 6.51 19.97 2.79
CA ILE A 169 6.20 19.86 1.36
C ILE A 169 7.28 20.42 0.43
N GLU A 170 8.16 21.31 0.91
CA GLU A 170 9.25 21.90 0.12
C GLU A 170 10.10 20.88 -0.67
N PRO A 171 10.60 19.77 -0.09
CA PRO A 171 11.40 18.80 -0.83
C PRO A 171 10.59 18.05 -1.91
N LEU A 172 9.29 17.85 -1.70
CA LEU A 172 8.42 17.26 -2.72
C LEU A 172 8.26 18.21 -3.89
N PHE A 173 7.98 19.49 -3.61
CA PHE A 173 7.77 20.51 -4.63
C PHE A 173 9.01 20.74 -5.49
N LYS A 174 10.20 20.87 -4.85
CA LYS A 174 11.48 21.01 -5.57
C LYS A 174 11.84 19.80 -6.43
N SER A 175 11.28 18.62 -6.12
CA SER A 175 11.51 17.39 -6.87
C SER A 175 10.56 17.20 -8.06
N LEU A 176 9.59 18.10 -8.25
CA LEU A 176 8.64 18.07 -9.36
C LEU A 176 9.11 18.96 -10.51
N ASN A 177 8.70 18.59 -11.73
CA ASN A 177 8.94 19.40 -12.90
C ASN A 177 7.74 20.36 -13.09
N PRO A 178 7.98 21.68 -13.14
CA PRO A 178 6.91 22.69 -13.21
C PRO A 178 6.04 22.62 -14.48
N ILE A 179 6.45 21.88 -15.52
CA ILE A 179 5.71 21.77 -16.79
C ILE A 179 4.80 20.53 -16.80
N THR A 180 5.05 19.53 -15.95
CA THR A 180 4.36 18.24 -16.02
C THR A 180 3.00 18.31 -15.35
N LYS A 181 1.93 18.06 -16.12
CA LYS A 181 0.56 17.99 -15.60
C LYS A 181 0.12 16.55 -15.29
N TYR A 182 -0.46 16.33 -14.12
CA TYR A 182 -0.93 15.03 -13.64
C TYR A 182 -2.45 14.95 -13.69
N LYS A 183 -2.98 14.15 -14.62
CA LYS A 183 -4.44 13.93 -14.72
C LYS A 183 -4.96 13.15 -13.52
N LEU A 184 -5.53 13.75 -12.49
CA LEU A 184 -6.21 13.10 -11.37
C LEU A 184 -7.62 13.70 -11.23
N THR A 185 -8.47 13.33 -12.20
CA THR A 185 -9.84 13.82 -12.29
C THR A 185 -10.61 13.53 -10.99
N GLY A 186 -11.10 14.58 -10.33
CA GLY A 186 -11.78 14.50 -9.03
C GLY A 186 -10.91 14.92 -7.83
N ALA A 187 -9.57 14.96 -7.96
CA ALA A 187 -8.72 15.45 -6.88
C ALA A 187 -9.02 16.94 -6.56
N ALA A 188 -9.27 17.77 -7.58
CA ALA A 188 -9.56 19.19 -7.44
C ALA A 188 -10.85 19.52 -6.68
N LYS A 189 -11.78 18.57 -6.56
CA LYS A 189 -13.01 18.76 -5.76
C LYS A 189 -12.77 18.61 -4.26
N VAL A 190 -11.67 17.96 -3.88
CA VAL A 190 -11.33 17.69 -2.48
C VAL A 190 -10.11 18.48 -2.02
N LEU A 191 -9.17 18.73 -2.94
CA LEU A 191 -7.90 19.38 -2.68
C LEU A 191 -7.90 20.79 -3.26
N SER A 192 -7.71 21.80 -2.42
CA SER A 192 -7.62 23.20 -2.86
C SER A 192 -6.29 23.52 -3.58
N ALA A 193 -5.24 22.75 -3.30
CA ALA A 193 -3.89 22.98 -3.78
C ALA A 193 -3.58 22.37 -5.16
N THR A 194 -4.56 21.82 -5.89
CA THR A 194 -4.29 21.04 -7.12
C THR A 194 -3.56 21.83 -8.20
N GLU A 195 -3.84 23.12 -8.35
CA GLU A 195 -3.16 23.98 -9.33
C GLU A 195 -1.67 24.13 -9.03
N LYS A 196 -1.32 24.38 -7.76
CA LYS A 196 0.09 24.48 -7.31
C LYS A 196 0.86 23.20 -7.60
N TRP A 197 0.23 22.04 -7.42
CA TRP A 197 0.84 20.72 -7.61
C TRP A 197 0.72 20.19 -9.05
N ASN A 198 0.30 21.01 -10.02
CA ASN A 198 0.11 20.63 -11.42
C ASN A 198 -0.86 19.44 -11.62
N ILE A 199 -1.88 19.33 -10.78
CA ILE A 199 -2.89 18.27 -10.83
C ILE A 199 -4.11 18.80 -11.60
N ILE A 200 -4.52 18.06 -12.64
CA ILE A 200 -5.66 18.40 -13.54
C ILE A 200 -6.75 17.33 -13.55
#